data_AF-A0A453CCB7-F1
#
_entry.id   AF-A0A453CCB7-F1
#
_cell.length_a   1.000
_cell.length_b   1.000
_cell.length_c   1.000
_cell.angle_alpha   90.00
_cell.angle_beta   90.00
_cell.angle_gamma   90.00
#
_symmetry.space_group_name_H-M   'P 1'
#
loop_
_entity.id
_entity.type
_entity.pdbx_description
1 polymer ?
#
loop_
_entity_poly.entity_id
_entity_poly.type
_entity_poly.pdbx_seq_one_letter_code
_entity_poly.pdbx_strand_id
1 'polypeptide(L)'
;MDFDPASVSKLSERKIIAPGSPSSSLLSEQKLRGVIENARQILKVIEEFGSFDKYCWSFVNHRPILSTFRYPRQVPVKTSKADAISKDLVRRGFRSVGPTVVYTFMQVSGMTNDHLISCYRFAECAAAATGAKPTTESGSEANSGASNHATEQKANGAANGLAVDIELSRTIDELSIS
;
A
#
# COMPACT_ATOMS: atom_id res chain seq x y z
N MET A 1 0.38 24.46 -8.35
CA MET A 1 -0.39 23.38 -9.01
C MET A 1 -0.03 22.11 -8.27
N ASP A 2 -0.84 21.71 -7.30
CA ASP A 2 -0.55 20.61 -6.38
C ASP A 2 -0.96 19.26 -7.00
N PHE A 3 -0.50 19.02 -8.24
CA PHE A 3 -0.84 17.85 -9.06
C PHE A 3 -2.35 17.61 -9.29
N ASP A 4 -3.19 18.65 -9.18
CA ASP A 4 -4.60 18.57 -9.54
C ASP A 4 -4.79 18.04 -10.98
N PRO A 5 -5.47 16.89 -11.18
CA PRO A 5 -5.60 16.27 -12.50
C PRO A 5 -6.30 17.18 -13.54
N ALA A 6 -7.26 18.00 -13.11
CA ALA A 6 -7.97 18.92 -14.01
C ALA A 6 -7.07 20.04 -14.53
N SER A 7 -6.14 20.52 -13.72
CA SER A 7 -5.15 21.51 -14.10
C SER A 7 -4.03 20.90 -14.95
N VAL A 8 -3.50 19.75 -14.54
CA VAL A 8 -2.37 19.08 -15.22
C VAL A 8 -2.78 18.58 -16.61
N SER A 9 -3.99 18.04 -16.77
CA SER A 9 -4.49 17.56 -18.06
C SER A 9 -4.62 18.64 -19.14
N LYS A 10 -4.73 19.91 -18.73
CA LYS A 10 -4.84 21.09 -19.61
C LYS A 10 -3.49 21.72 -19.94
N LEU A 11 -2.38 21.22 -19.39
CA LEU A 11 -1.06 21.74 -19.70
C LEU A 11 -0.74 21.56 -21.18
N SER A 12 -0.24 22.62 -21.80
CA SER A 12 0.23 22.58 -23.18
C SER A 12 1.54 21.80 -23.25
N GLU A 13 1.51 20.67 -23.95
CA GLU A 13 2.69 19.84 -24.22
C GLU A 13 3.83 20.66 -24.82
N ARG A 14 3.52 21.53 -25.79
CA ARG A 14 4.52 22.41 -26.44
C ARG A 14 5.22 23.31 -25.43
N LYS A 15 4.51 23.80 -24.41
CA LYS A 15 5.06 24.71 -23.40
C LYS A 15 5.97 23.97 -22.41
N ILE A 16 5.59 22.76 -22.00
CA ILE A 16 6.35 22.02 -20.98
C ILE A 16 7.54 21.23 -21.56
N ILE A 17 7.52 20.93 -22.86
CA ILE A 17 8.61 20.24 -23.57
C ILE A 17 9.60 21.27 -24.18
N ALA A 18 9.24 22.55 -24.23
CA ALA A 18 10.09 23.59 -24.80
C ALA A 18 11.51 23.57 -24.18
N PRO A 19 12.57 23.62 -25.00
CA PRO A 19 13.94 23.69 -24.52
C PRO A 19 14.14 24.85 -23.54
N GLY A 20 14.81 24.56 -22.41
CA GLY A 20 15.06 25.56 -21.37
C GLY A 20 13.91 25.75 -20.37
N SER A 21 12.79 25.04 -20.51
CA SER A 21 11.79 24.99 -19.45
C SER A 21 12.32 24.20 -18.23
N PRO A 22 11.99 24.59 -16.99
CA PRO A 22 12.43 23.88 -15.78
C PRO A 22 12.01 22.40 -15.75
N SER A 23 10.90 22.05 -16.42
CA SER A 23 10.42 20.68 -16.48
C SER A 23 11.23 19.82 -17.46
N SER A 24 11.65 20.39 -18.59
CA SER A 24 12.48 19.71 -19.61
C SER A 24 13.92 19.41 -19.14
N SER A 25 14.41 20.13 -18.11
CA SER A 25 15.74 19.85 -17.52
C SER A 25 15.71 18.72 -16.49
N LEU A 26 14.56 18.43 -15.88
CA LEU A 26 14.42 17.40 -14.84
C LEU A 26 13.91 16.06 -15.39
N LEU A 27 13.06 16.10 -16.41
CA LEU A 27 12.38 14.93 -16.95
C LEU A 27 12.50 14.87 -18.46
N SER A 28 12.59 13.65 -19.00
CA SER A 28 12.50 13.43 -20.43
C SER A 28 11.12 13.82 -20.96
N GLU A 29 11.08 14.21 -22.24
CA GLU A 29 9.84 14.52 -22.97
C GLU A 29 8.78 13.42 -22.82
N GLN A 30 9.19 12.15 -22.89
CA GLN A 30 8.30 11.00 -22.73
C GLN A 30 7.63 10.96 -21.34
N LYS A 31 8.38 11.28 -20.27
CA LYS A 31 7.84 11.32 -18.90
C LYS A 31 6.90 12.50 -18.74
N LEU A 32 7.24 13.66 -19.29
CA LEU A 32 6.38 14.86 -19.25
C LEU A 32 5.05 14.62 -19.96
N ARG A 33 5.05 14.03 -21.16
CA ARG A 33 3.83 13.61 -21.84
C ARG A 33 3.05 12.59 -21.03
N GLY A 34 3.74 11.62 -20.42
CA GLY A 34 3.14 10.62 -19.55
C GLY A 34 2.38 11.25 -18.37
N VAL A 35 2.89 12.30 -17.75
CA VAL A 35 2.22 13.00 -16.65
C VAL A 35 0.91 13.65 -17.10
N ILE A 36 0.93 14.38 -18.22
CA ILE A 36 -0.30 15.00 -18.77
C ILE A 36 -1.32 13.92 -19.13
N GLU A 37 -0.88 12.86 -19.81
CA GLU A 37 -1.77 11.79 -20.24
C GLU A 37 -2.38 11.04 -19.05
N ASN A 38 -1.57 10.73 -18.04
CA ASN A 38 -2.05 10.11 -16.80
C ASN A 38 -3.08 10.99 -16.10
N ALA A 39 -2.90 12.32 -16.07
CA ALA A 39 -3.90 13.22 -15.51
C ALA A 39 -5.23 13.16 -16.28
N ARG A 40 -5.20 13.05 -17.62
CA ARG A 40 -6.41 12.84 -18.43
C ARG A 40 -7.08 11.50 -18.10
N GLN A 41 -6.31 10.42 -17.93
CA GLN A 41 -6.87 9.11 -17.60
C GLN A 41 -7.44 9.06 -16.17
N ILE A 42 -6.84 9.78 -15.22
CA ILE A 42 -7.38 9.93 -13.86
C ILE A 42 -8.78 10.57 -13.91
N LEU A 43 -8.98 11.62 -14.70
CA LEU A 43 -10.29 12.26 -14.82
C LEU A 43 -11.37 11.30 -15.35
N LYS A 44 -11.03 10.45 -16.32
CA LYS A 44 -11.95 9.41 -16.82
C LYS A 44 -12.26 8.35 -15.76
N VAL A 45 -11.26 7.93 -14.98
CA VAL A 45 -11.48 7.01 -13.85
C VAL A 45 -12.37 7.66 -12.79
N ILE A 46 -12.21 8.96 -12.52
CA ILE A 46 -13.08 9.69 -11.60
C ILE A 46 -14.52 9.73 -12.13
N GLU A 47 -14.73 9.91 -13.43
CA GLU A 47 -16.06 9.85 -14.05
C GLU A 47 -16.71 8.46 -13.93
N GLU A 48 -15.95 7.38 -14.13
CA GLU A 48 -16.45 5.99 -14.09
C GLU A 48 -16.64 5.46 -12.66
N PHE A 49 -15.72 5.76 -11.73
CA PHE A 49 -15.68 5.18 -10.38
C PHE A 49 -15.99 6.19 -9.27
N GLY A 50 -16.27 7.44 -9.63
CA GLY A 50 -16.49 8.57 -8.71
C GLY A 50 -15.21 9.11 -8.07
N SER A 51 -14.14 8.31 -7.93
CA SER A 51 -12.83 8.78 -7.43
C SER A 51 -11.70 7.83 -7.82
N PHE A 52 -10.51 8.39 -8.02
CA PHE A 52 -9.29 7.60 -8.25
C PHE A 52 -8.89 6.76 -7.04
N ASP A 53 -9.09 7.28 -5.82
CA ASP A 53 -8.82 6.55 -4.57
C ASP A 53 -9.66 5.28 -4.45
N LYS A 54 -11.00 5.38 -4.58
CA LYS A 54 -11.89 4.21 -4.56
C LYS A 54 -11.50 3.18 -5.62
N TYR A 55 -11.15 3.63 -6.82
CA TYR A 55 -10.68 2.75 -7.88
C TYR A 55 -9.37 2.02 -7.51
N CYS A 56 -8.38 2.71 -6.95
CA CYS A 56 -7.15 2.05 -6.50
C CYS A 56 -7.43 1.04 -5.38
N TRP A 57 -8.19 1.44 -4.35
CA TRP A 57 -8.48 0.59 -3.20
C TRP A 57 -9.41 -0.59 -3.51
N SER A 58 -10.23 -0.53 -4.57
CA SER A 58 -11.10 -1.65 -4.94
C SER A 58 -10.30 -2.90 -5.34
N PHE A 59 -9.08 -2.76 -5.86
CA PHE A 59 -8.21 -3.90 -6.18
C PHE A 59 -7.76 -4.72 -4.95
N VAL A 60 -7.81 -4.10 -3.77
CA VAL A 60 -7.44 -4.70 -2.48
C VAL A 60 -8.64 -4.78 -1.54
N ASN A 61 -9.86 -4.77 -2.07
CA ASN A 61 -11.10 -4.84 -1.29
C ASN A 61 -11.17 -3.78 -0.17
N HIS A 62 -10.60 -2.59 -0.42
CA HIS A 62 -10.54 -1.49 0.54
C HIS A 62 -9.86 -1.84 1.87
N ARG A 63 -8.96 -2.83 1.87
CA ARG A 63 -8.17 -3.22 3.04
C ARG A 63 -6.69 -3.34 2.66
N PRO A 64 -5.77 -2.76 3.45
CA PRO A 64 -4.35 -2.94 3.19
C PRO A 64 -3.94 -4.41 3.29
N ILE A 65 -3.01 -4.81 2.43
CA ILE A 65 -2.35 -6.11 2.50
C ILE A 65 -1.27 -6.03 3.57
N LEU A 66 -1.28 -6.94 4.55
CA LEU A 66 -0.24 -7.01 5.58
C LEU A 66 0.78 -8.07 5.23
N SER A 67 2.02 -7.66 5.02
CA SER A 67 3.15 -8.56 4.82
C SER A 67 3.94 -8.73 6.11
N THR A 68 4.48 -9.93 6.38
CA THR A 68 5.25 -10.22 7.59
C THR A 68 6.71 -10.56 7.26
N PHE A 69 7.37 -9.68 6.49
CA PHE A 69 8.77 -9.91 6.10
C PHE A 69 9.72 -9.72 7.28
N ARG A 70 10.62 -10.68 7.48
CA ARG A 70 11.67 -10.58 8.51
C ARG A 70 12.93 -9.89 7.98
N TYR A 71 13.21 -10.04 6.69
CA TYR A 71 14.43 -9.53 6.06
C TYR A 71 14.12 -8.78 4.75
N PRO A 72 14.89 -7.73 4.39
CA PRO A 72 14.68 -6.97 3.16
C PRO A 72 14.65 -7.84 1.89
N ARG A 73 15.50 -8.86 1.82
CA ARG A 73 15.58 -9.78 0.68
C ARG A 73 14.31 -10.60 0.41
N GLN A 74 13.38 -10.64 1.37
CA GLN A 74 12.09 -11.31 1.22
C GLN A 74 11.04 -10.41 0.58
N VAL A 75 11.24 -9.08 0.60
CA VAL A 75 10.34 -8.13 -0.04
C VAL A 75 10.48 -8.34 -1.56
N PRO A 76 9.42 -8.73 -2.27
CA PRO A 76 9.51 -9.00 -3.69
C PRO A 76 9.70 -7.70 -4.47
N VAL A 77 10.15 -7.79 -5.73
CA VAL A 77 10.24 -6.61 -6.62
C VAL A 77 8.87 -6.24 -7.19
N LYS A 78 7.96 -7.22 -7.30
CA LYS A 78 6.57 -7.07 -7.74
C LYS A 78 5.72 -8.23 -7.23
N THR A 79 4.40 -8.08 -7.25
CA THR A 79 3.45 -9.13 -6.84
C THR A 79 2.45 -9.41 -7.95
N SER A 80 1.78 -10.58 -7.90
CA SER A 80 0.70 -10.93 -8.83
C SER A 80 -0.45 -9.91 -8.79
N LYS A 81 -0.70 -9.32 -7.61
CA LYS A 81 -1.68 -8.23 -7.45
C LYS A 81 -1.25 -6.97 -8.21
N ALA A 82 0.02 -6.56 -8.08
CA ALA A 82 0.55 -5.43 -8.85
C ALA A 82 0.57 -5.70 -10.36
N ASP A 83 0.82 -6.94 -10.80
CA ASP A 83 0.71 -7.34 -12.21
C ASP A 83 -0.74 -7.14 -12.73
N ALA A 84 -1.76 -7.51 -11.95
CA ALA A 84 -3.16 -7.32 -12.33
C ALA A 84 -3.56 -5.84 -12.42
N ILE A 85 -3.17 -5.04 -11.44
CA ILE A 85 -3.43 -3.58 -11.42
C ILE A 85 -2.70 -2.90 -12.58
N SER A 86 -1.43 -3.25 -12.81
CA SER A 86 -0.64 -2.74 -13.93
C SER A 86 -1.30 -3.00 -15.28
N LYS A 87 -1.78 -4.24 -15.52
CA LYS A 87 -2.50 -4.57 -16.75
C LYS A 87 -3.75 -3.71 -16.93
N ASP A 88 -4.50 -3.45 -15.87
CA ASP A 88 -5.70 -2.60 -15.96
C ASP A 88 -5.35 -1.14 -16.24
N LEU A 89 -4.37 -0.56 -15.54
CA LEU A 89 -3.90 0.79 -15.79
C LEU A 89 -3.36 0.96 -17.21
N VAL A 90 -2.58 0.00 -17.72
CA VAL A 90 -2.11 0.00 -19.11
C VAL A 90 -3.28 -0.04 -20.09
N ARG A 91 -4.29 -0.90 -19.85
CA ARG A 91 -5.50 -0.97 -20.68
C ARG A 91 -6.26 0.36 -20.71
N ARG A 92 -6.29 1.07 -19.58
CA ARG A 92 -6.88 2.40 -19.43
C ARG A 92 -6.02 3.53 -20.01
N GLY A 93 -4.86 3.22 -20.61
CA GLY A 93 -4.02 4.19 -21.29
C GLY A 93 -3.02 4.93 -20.40
N PHE A 94 -2.88 4.54 -19.13
CA PHE A 94 -1.84 5.10 -18.27
C PHE A 94 -0.43 4.75 -18.79
N ARG A 95 0.51 5.63 -18.53
CA ARG A 95 1.92 5.56 -18.92
C ARG A 95 2.81 5.34 -17.70
N SER A 96 3.89 4.59 -17.90
CA SER A 96 4.88 4.26 -16.86
C SER A 96 4.31 3.50 -15.65
N VAL A 97 3.28 2.69 -15.87
CA VAL A 97 2.58 1.91 -14.84
C VAL A 97 2.94 0.41 -14.92
N GLY A 98 4.22 0.09 -15.10
CA GLY A 98 4.69 -1.30 -15.10
C GLY A 98 4.52 -1.96 -13.71
N PRO A 99 4.50 -3.30 -13.61
CA PRO A 99 4.17 -3.98 -12.36
C PRO A 99 5.05 -3.62 -11.17
N THR A 100 6.36 -3.41 -11.38
CA THR A 100 7.27 -2.94 -10.33
C THR A 100 6.89 -1.54 -9.84
N VAL A 101 6.59 -0.61 -10.77
CA VAL A 101 6.17 0.76 -10.41
C VAL A 101 4.85 0.73 -9.65
N VAL A 102 3.91 -0.10 -10.08
CA VAL A 102 2.61 -0.26 -9.43
C VAL A 102 2.78 -0.88 -8.04
N TYR A 103 3.67 -1.86 -7.87
CA TYR A 103 3.94 -2.42 -6.56
C TYR A 103 4.57 -1.38 -5.62
N THR A 104 5.54 -0.61 -6.11
CA THR A 104 6.09 0.54 -5.34
C THR A 104 4.99 1.55 -4.99
N PHE A 105 4.07 1.85 -5.92
CA PHE A 105 2.92 2.70 -5.64
C PHE A 105 2.06 2.13 -4.51
N MET A 106 1.73 0.83 -4.55
CA MET A 106 0.97 0.17 -3.49
C MET A 106 1.66 0.28 -2.11
N GLN A 107 2.99 0.20 -2.08
CA GLN A 107 3.77 0.33 -0.85
C GLN A 107 3.69 1.75 -0.29
N VAL A 108 3.93 2.77 -1.13
CA VAL A 108 3.95 4.17 -0.66
C VAL A 108 2.56 4.72 -0.37
N SER A 109 1.52 4.22 -1.02
CA SER A 109 0.13 4.61 -0.77
C SER A 109 -0.50 3.89 0.44
N GLY A 110 0.20 2.91 1.02
CA GLY A 110 -0.30 2.13 2.15
C GLY A 110 -1.29 1.03 1.76
N MET A 111 -1.48 0.75 0.47
CA MET A 111 -2.26 -0.41 0.02
C MET A 111 -1.60 -1.74 0.42
N THR A 112 -0.29 -1.74 0.66
CA THR A 112 0.43 -2.82 1.33
C THR A 112 1.28 -2.24 2.46
N ASN A 113 1.31 -2.94 3.59
CA ASN A 113 2.25 -2.68 4.67
C ASN A 113 3.39 -3.70 4.57
N ASP A 114 4.46 -3.29 3.89
CA ASP A 114 5.67 -4.11 3.69
C ASP A 114 6.81 -3.70 4.63
N HIS A 115 6.51 -2.94 5.68
CA HIS A 115 7.49 -2.75 6.75
C HIS A 115 7.93 -4.12 7.27
N LEU A 116 9.25 -4.26 7.52
CA LEU A 116 9.74 -5.47 8.18
C LEU A 116 9.10 -5.59 9.56
N ILE A 117 8.90 -6.80 10.04
CA ILE A 117 8.33 -7.04 11.38
C ILE A 117 9.16 -6.39 12.51
N SER A 118 10.44 -6.11 12.26
CA SER A 118 11.36 -5.42 13.19
C SER A 118 11.35 -3.90 13.04
N CYS A 119 10.64 -3.34 12.05
CA CYS A 119 10.51 -1.91 11.88
C CYS A 119 9.63 -1.33 12.99
N TYR A 120 10.07 -0.21 13.60
CA TYR A 120 9.33 0.44 14.69
C TYR A 120 7.90 0.86 14.30
N ARG A 121 7.62 1.04 13.00
CA ARG A 121 6.29 1.42 12.47
C ARG A 121 5.41 0.23 12.11
N PHE A 122 5.92 -1.00 12.13
CA PHE A 122 5.16 -2.16 11.64
C PHE A 122 3.83 -2.32 12.37
N ALA A 123 3.85 -2.30 13.71
CA ALA A 123 2.66 -2.45 14.55
C ALA A 123 1.67 -1.30 14.36
N GLU A 124 2.16 -0.05 14.29
CA GLU A 124 1.34 1.15 14.05
C GLU A 124 0.61 1.05 12.69
N CYS A 125 1.34 0.74 11.62
CA CYS A 125 0.78 0.61 10.28
C CYS A 125 -0.16 -0.60 10.16
N ALA A 126 0.11 -1.70 10.89
CA ALA A 126 -0.76 -2.88 10.91
C ALA A 126 -2.07 -2.62 11.67
N ALA A 127 -2.02 -1.89 12.78
CA ALA A 127 -3.22 -1.48 13.52
C ALA A 127 -4.12 -0.57 12.67
N ALA A 128 -3.52 0.42 11.98
CA ALA A 128 -4.25 1.30 11.07
C ALA A 128 -4.96 0.53 9.94
N ALA A 129 -4.36 -0.56 9.45
CA ALA A 129 -4.94 -1.39 8.40
C ALA A 129 -6.15 -2.24 8.84
N THR A 130 -6.24 -2.59 10.12
CA THR A 130 -7.31 -3.45 10.66
C THR A 130 -8.51 -2.67 11.17
N GLY A 131 -8.45 -1.33 11.17
CA GLY A 131 -9.50 -0.48 11.74
C GLY A 131 -9.58 -0.58 13.27
N ALA A 132 -8.61 -1.23 13.91
CA ALA A 132 -8.53 -1.31 15.36
C ALA A 132 -8.00 0.03 15.89
N LYS A 133 -8.83 0.77 16.63
CA LYS A 133 -8.38 1.96 17.36
C LYS A 133 -7.24 1.57 18.31
N PRO A 134 -6.12 2.33 18.35
CA PRO A 134 -5.11 2.12 19.36
C PRO A 134 -5.70 2.49 20.72
N THR A 135 -5.72 1.54 21.65
CA THR A 135 -5.99 1.80 23.06
C THR A 135 -4.89 2.71 23.59
N THR A 136 -5.23 3.97 23.81
CA THR A 136 -4.39 4.92 24.51
C THR A 136 -4.36 4.49 25.98
N GLU A 137 -3.25 3.91 26.42
CA GLU A 137 -2.95 3.82 27.84
C GLU A 137 -2.65 5.23 28.34
N SER A 138 -3.66 5.86 28.95
CA SER A 138 -3.47 7.06 29.76
C SER A 138 -2.86 6.64 31.09
N GLY A 139 -1.62 7.03 31.34
CA GLY A 139 -1.03 7.01 32.67
C GLY A 139 -1.74 7.99 33.61
N SER A 140 -2.09 7.52 34.81
CA SER A 140 -2.20 8.35 36.01
C SER A 140 -1.51 7.66 37.16
N GLU A 141 -0.52 8.31 37.75
CA GLU A 141 0.19 7.88 38.97
C GLU A 141 -0.56 8.29 40.26
N ALA A 142 -0.20 7.57 41.34
CA ALA A 142 -0.39 7.79 42.79
C ALA A 142 -1.74 7.31 43.39
N ASN A 143 -1.83 6.57 44.52
CA ASN A 143 -0.89 6.35 45.62
C ASN A 143 -1.29 5.13 46.51
N SER A 144 -0.27 4.48 47.09
CA SER A 144 -0.15 3.73 48.38
C SER A 144 -1.28 2.87 48.95
N GLY A 145 -0.93 1.61 49.27
CA GLY A 145 -1.58 0.79 50.30
C GLY A 145 -1.02 -0.64 50.33
N ALA A 146 -0.01 -0.90 51.16
CA ALA A 146 0.61 -2.21 51.35
C ALA A 146 -0.27 -3.15 52.19
N SER A 147 -0.38 -4.43 51.81
CA SER A 147 -0.08 -5.59 52.68
C SER A 147 -0.16 -6.95 51.95
N ASN A 148 0.99 -7.62 51.89
CA ASN A 148 1.32 -9.05 51.97
C ASN A 148 0.24 -10.13 51.73
N HIS A 149 0.50 -11.04 50.77
CA HIS A 149 0.68 -12.48 51.06
C HIS A 149 1.39 -13.18 49.89
N ALA A 150 2.45 -13.93 50.20
CA ALA A 150 3.22 -14.76 49.28
C ALA A 150 2.57 -16.14 49.07
N THR A 151 2.61 -16.69 47.86
CA THR A 151 2.69 -18.15 47.65
C THR A 151 3.39 -18.42 46.31
N GLU A 152 4.30 -19.38 46.36
CA GLU A 152 5.28 -19.77 45.34
C GLU A 152 4.75 -20.70 44.23
N GLN A 153 5.45 -20.64 43.08
CA GLN A 153 5.83 -21.73 42.16
C GLN A 153 4.77 -22.47 41.31
N LYS A 154 4.88 -22.37 39.97
CA LYS A 154 5.64 -23.31 39.11
C LYS A 154 5.56 -22.94 37.62
N ALA A 155 6.68 -23.15 36.93
CA ALA A 155 6.80 -23.14 35.48
C ALA A 155 6.02 -24.30 34.84
N ASN A 156 5.54 -24.10 33.61
CA ASN A 156 5.64 -25.04 32.48
C ASN A 156 5.11 -24.38 31.21
N GLY A 157 5.91 -24.43 30.14
CA GLY A 157 5.53 -23.95 28.81
C GLY A 157 4.74 -24.99 28.01
N ALA A 158 4.02 -24.50 26.99
CA ALA A 158 3.82 -25.18 25.71
C ALA A 158 3.15 -24.20 24.74
N ALA A 159 3.82 -23.96 23.62
CA ALA A 159 3.27 -23.35 22.43
C ALA A 159 2.55 -24.41 21.58
N ASN A 160 1.35 -24.10 21.08
CA ASN A 160 0.74 -24.55 19.80
C ASN A 160 -0.77 -24.25 19.84
N GLY A 161 -1.46 -23.85 18.78
CA GLY A 161 -1.03 -23.74 17.39
C GLY A 161 -1.99 -22.85 16.59
N LEU A 162 -1.39 -21.92 15.85
CA LEU A 162 -1.96 -21.27 14.66
C LEU A 162 -1.65 -22.20 13.49
N ALA A 163 -2.58 -23.08 13.14
CA ALA A 163 -2.38 -24.06 12.06
C ALA A 163 -3.61 -24.19 11.14
N VAL A 164 -4.41 -23.13 10.97
CA VAL A 164 -5.65 -23.22 10.15
C VAL A 164 -5.59 -22.37 8.87
N ASP A 165 -4.67 -21.41 8.73
CA ASP A 165 -4.74 -20.45 7.61
C ASP A 165 -3.83 -20.74 6.40
N ILE A 166 -3.02 -21.81 6.44
CA ILE A 166 -2.11 -22.15 5.32
C ILE A 166 -2.79 -23.06 4.28
N GLU A 167 -3.84 -23.78 4.65
CA GLU A 167 -4.48 -24.76 3.77
C GLU A 167 -5.42 -24.10 2.75
N LEU A 168 -6.05 -22.97 3.11
CA LEU A 168 -6.98 -22.27 2.24
C LEU A 168 -6.30 -21.58 1.04
N SER A 169 -5.02 -21.22 1.15
CA SER A 169 -4.30 -20.58 0.04
C SER A 169 -3.87 -21.59 -1.04
N ARG A 170 -3.83 -22.88 -0.74
CA ARG A 170 -3.44 -23.93 -1.70
C ARG A 170 -4.62 -24.43 -2.53
N THR A 171 -5.82 -24.44 -1.97
CA THR A 171 -7.02 -24.94 -2.69
C THR A 171 -7.50 -23.98 -3.79
N ILE A 172 -7.15 -22.70 -3.72
CA ILE A 172 -7.54 -21.71 -4.74
C ILE A 172 -6.73 -21.88 -6.03
N ASP A 173 -5.49 -22.37 -5.94
CA ASP A 173 -4.62 -22.54 -7.12
C ASP A 173 -5.01 -23.76 -8.00
N GLU A 174 -5.73 -24.75 -7.47
CA GLU A 174 -6.21 -25.90 -8.27
C GLU A 174 -7.51 -25.61 -9.04
N LEU A 175 -8.27 -24.57 -8.69
CA LEU A 175 -9.56 -24.25 -9.32
C LEU A 175 -9.48 -23.23 -10.46
N SER A 176 -8.28 -22.75 -10.81
CA SER A 176 -8.07 -21.81 -11.93
C SER A 176 -7.40 -22.44 -13.17
N ILE A 177 -7.26 -23.76 -13.21
CA ILE A 177 -6.86 -24.50 -14.42
C ILE A 177 -7.96 -25.51 -14.76
N SER A 178 -8.99 -25.02 -15.44
CA SER A 178 -9.92 -25.77 -16.30
C SER A 178 -10.57 -24.81 -17.28
#